data_AF-A0A9E0Y8F5-F1
#
_entry.id   AF-A0A9E0Y8F5-F1
#
_cell.length_a   1.000
_cell.length_b   1.000
_cell.length_c   1.000
_cell.angle_alpha   90.00
_cell.angle_beta   90.00
_cell.angle_gamma   90.00
#
_symmetry.space_group_name_H-M   'P 1'
#
loop_
_entity.id
_entity.type
_entity.pdbx_description
1 polymer ?
#
loop_
_entity_poly.entity_id
_entity_poly.type
_entity_poly.pdbx_seq_one_letter_code
_entity_poly.pdbx_strand_id
1 'polypeptide(L)'
;MKSQKLIFLLVLLFSLPVCFGQQKPAAELYDETGFLPCDELKGRVDGLFIALSSRPDSKGLIIIPDDPDNRLENYRYESLVRRIIDFRSYDPGRVEFVHARSEGKKLWVQFWLVPPEAERVRYAEETWDYVLSADKPFVFYYKYDNPESDCPLRPDFGFYARLLRANPNFRGQVVIRQRSAAGFKRKKRELSDQLFRISKTPPDRIKFFYAKPERYTTVEYWLVPVKKK
;
A
#
# COMPACT_ATOMS: atom_id res chain seq x y z
N MET A 1 7.11 -71.35 -24.01
CA MET A 1 7.36 -70.78 -22.66
C MET A 1 8.37 -69.61 -22.60
N LYS A 2 8.81 -68.99 -23.71
CA LYS A 2 9.70 -67.81 -23.67
C LYS A 2 8.97 -66.44 -23.66
N SER A 3 7.68 -66.40 -24.02
CA SER A 3 6.91 -65.15 -24.15
C SER A 3 6.36 -64.58 -22.83
N GLN A 4 6.08 -65.43 -21.83
CA GLN A 4 5.55 -65.00 -20.53
C GLN A 4 6.57 -64.25 -19.66
N LYS A 5 7.88 -64.49 -19.85
CA LYS A 5 8.94 -63.79 -19.11
C LYS A 5 9.12 -62.33 -19.57
N LEU A 6 8.74 -62.02 -20.81
CA LEU A 6 8.88 -60.66 -21.36
C LEU A 6 7.79 -59.72 -20.83
N ILE A 7 6.58 -60.24 -20.62
CA ILE A 7 5.43 -59.46 -20.12
C ILE A 7 5.64 -59.03 -18.66
N PHE A 8 6.22 -59.90 -17.82
CA PHE A 8 6.54 -59.56 -16.43
C PHE A 8 7.60 -58.45 -16.30
N LEU A 9 8.54 -58.37 -17.24
CA LEU A 9 9.58 -57.34 -17.23
C LEU A 9 9.02 -55.94 -17.60
N LEU A 10 8.03 -55.90 -18.49
CA LEU A 10 7.36 -54.66 -18.91
C LEU A 10 6.45 -54.08 -17.83
N VAL A 11 5.75 -54.91 -17.06
CA VAL A 11 4.90 -54.45 -15.94
C VAL A 11 5.75 -53.89 -14.80
N LEU A 12 6.94 -54.44 -14.55
CA LEU A 12 7.86 -53.96 -13.50
C LEU A 12 8.49 -52.60 -13.82
N LEU A 13 8.66 -52.26 -15.09
CA LEU A 13 9.19 -50.96 -15.52
C LEU A 13 8.16 -49.81 -15.39
N PHE A 14 6.86 -50.12 -15.42
CA PHE A 14 5.79 -49.13 -15.18
C PHE A 14 5.42 -48.97 -13.70
N SER A 15 5.88 -49.87 -12.82
CA SER A 15 5.70 -49.76 -11.37
C SER A 15 6.79 -48.98 -10.65
N LEU A 16 7.78 -48.44 -11.37
CA LEU A 16 8.67 -47.44 -10.78
C LEU A 16 7.78 -46.22 -10.48
N PRO A 17 7.62 -45.83 -9.20
CA PRO A 17 6.99 -44.57 -8.90
C PRO A 17 7.87 -43.52 -9.56
N VAL A 18 7.39 -42.98 -10.68
CA VAL A 18 7.88 -41.72 -11.18
C VAL A 18 7.48 -40.74 -10.08
N CYS A 19 8.35 -40.61 -9.08
CA CYS A 19 8.42 -39.42 -8.27
C CYS A 19 8.75 -38.32 -9.27
N PHE A 20 7.70 -37.81 -9.92
CA PHE A 20 7.66 -36.42 -10.30
C PHE A 20 7.91 -35.69 -8.99
N GLY A 21 9.18 -35.39 -8.70
CA GLY A 21 9.52 -34.40 -7.73
C GLY A 21 8.86 -33.14 -8.23
N GLN A 22 7.65 -32.86 -7.72
CA GLN A 22 6.97 -31.62 -8.00
C GLN A 22 7.97 -30.53 -7.65
N GLN A 23 8.39 -29.78 -8.66
CA GLN A 23 9.28 -28.65 -8.45
C GLN A 23 8.61 -27.79 -7.37
N LYS A 24 9.33 -27.54 -6.27
CA LYS A 24 8.77 -26.81 -5.15
C LYS A 24 8.17 -25.49 -5.68
N PRO A 25 6.97 -25.11 -5.23
CA PRO A 25 6.40 -23.83 -5.59
C PRO A 25 7.42 -22.72 -5.32
N ALA A 26 7.59 -21.79 -6.26
CA ALA A 26 8.51 -20.67 -6.11
C ALA A 26 7.72 -19.37 -6.11
N ALA A 27 8.18 -18.40 -5.33
CA ALA A 27 7.65 -17.05 -5.43
C ALA A 27 7.97 -16.46 -6.80
N GLU A 28 6.99 -15.84 -7.43
CA GLU A 28 7.07 -15.26 -8.77
C GLU A 28 7.02 -13.74 -8.66
N LEU A 29 8.01 -13.05 -9.23
CA LEU A 29 7.92 -11.60 -9.43
C LEU A 29 6.89 -11.34 -10.51
N TYR A 30 5.73 -10.80 -10.11
CA TYR A 30 4.64 -10.48 -11.02
C TYR A 30 4.90 -9.17 -11.76
N ASP A 31 5.37 -8.14 -11.04
CA ASP A 31 5.65 -6.83 -11.62
C ASP A 31 6.68 -6.05 -10.77
N GLU A 32 7.43 -5.16 -11.41
CA GLU A 32 8.35 -4.21 -10.75
C GLU A 32 8.17 -2.84 -11.40
N THR A 33 8.00 -1.81 -10.57
CA THR A 33 7.71 -0.47 -11.08
C THR A 33 8.33 0.65 -10.27
N GLY A 34 8.61 1.75 -10.97
CA GLY A 34 9.03 3.02 -10.40
C GLY A 34 7.85 3.82 -9.84
N PHE A 35 8.00 5.14 -9.80
CA PHE A 35 6.86 6.02 -9.59
C PHE A 35 5.91 5.97 -10.80
N LEU A 36 4.65 5.61 -10.58
CA LEU A 36 3.60 5.64 -11.58
C LEU A 36 2.50 6.67 -11.27
N PRO A 37 1.86 7.25 -12.30
CA PRO A 37 0.58 7.92 -12.14
C PRO A 37 -0.47 6.98 -11.53
N CYS A 38 -1.46 7.54 -10.84
CA CYS A 38 -2.41 6.74 -10.08
C CYS A 38 -3.18 5.71 -10.94
N ASP A 39 -3.61 6.06 -12.15
CA ASP A 39 -4.41 5.14 -12.98
C ASP A 39 -3.58 3.97 -13.50
N GLU A 40 -2.31 4.19 -13.81
CA GLU A 40 -1.38 3.11 -14.14
C GLU A 40 -1.12 2.22 -12.92
N LEU A 41 -0.93 2.82 -11.74
CA LEU A 41 -0.74 2.06 -10.50
C LEU A 41 -1.97 1.21 -10.16
N LYS A 42 -3.19 1.73 -10.37
CA LYS A 42 -4.42 0.92 -10.24
C LYS A 42 -4.38 -0.28 -11.17
N GLY A 43 -4.00 -0.09 -12.44
CA GLY A 43 -3.86 -1.17 -13.40
C GLY A 43 -2.88 -2.25 -12.93
N ARG A 44 -1.74 -1.86 -12.33
CA ARG A 44 -0.77 -2.83 -11.78
C ARG A 44 -1.33 -3.61 -10.59
N VAL A 45 -1.99 -2.92 -9.66
CA VAL A 45 -2.64 -3.56 -8.49
C VAL A 45 -3.78 -4.48 -8.93
N ASP A 46 -4.61 -4.06 -9.89
CA ASP A 46 -5.68 -4.89 -10.45
C ASP A 46 -5.11 -6.13 -11.16
N GLY A 47 -3.98 -5.99 -11.86
CA GLY A 47 -3.24 -7.11 -12.44
C GLY A 47 -2.82 -8.15 -11.39
N LEU A 48 -2.25 -7.70 -10.27
CA LEU A 48 -1.92 -8.57 -9.15
C LEU A 48 -3.16 -9.30 -8.62
N PHE A 49 -4.30 -8.62 -8.51
CA PHE A 49 -5.55 -9.23 -8.04
C PHE A 49 -6.11 -10.27 -9.00
N ILE A 50 -6.01 -10.04 -10.30
CA ILE A 50 -6.38 -11.03 -11.32
C ILE A 50 -5.51 -12.28 -11.15
N ALA A 51 -4.20 -12.08 -10.98
CA ALA A 51 -3.27 -13.19 -10.79
C ALA A 51 -3.56 -13.97 -9.49
N LEU A 52 -3.82 -13.29 -8.38
CA LEU A 52 -4.23 -13.90 -7.11
C LEU A 52 -5.58 -14.62 -7.19
N SER A 53 -6.51 -14.13 -8.00
CA SER A 53 -7.80 -14.78 -8.22
C SER A 53 -7.65 -16.09 -8.99
N SER A 54 -6.69 -16.17 -9.91
CA SER A 54 -6.36 -17.42 -10.62
C SER A 54 -5.61 -18.45 -9.75
N ARG A 55 -5.08 -18.02 -8.60
CA ARG A 55 -4.26 -18.83 -7.68
C ARG A 55 -4.74 -18.59 -6.23
N PRO A 56 -5.88 -19.19 -5.83
CA PRO A 56 -6.59 -18.83 -4.60
C PRO A 56 -5.78 -19.08 -3.32
N ASP A 57 -4.81 -19.99 -3.35
CA ASP A 57 -3.98 -20.28 -2.17
C ASP A 57 -2.71 -19.39 -2.10
N SER A 58 -2.44 -18.61 -3.15
CA SER A 58 -1.29 -17.70 -3.17
C SER A 58 -1.58 -16.40 -2.43
N LYS A 59 -0.55 -15.83 -1.83
CA LYS A 59 -0.55 -14.47 -1.26
C LYS A 59 0.17 -13.50 -2.17
N GLY A 60 -0.30 -12.26 -2.18
CA GLY A 60 0.41 -11.14 -2.77
C GLY A 60 1.43 -10.61 -1.77
N LEU A 61 2.64 -10.36 -2.20
CA LEU A 61 3.64 -9.65 -1.41
C LEU A 61 4.04 -8.38 -2.16
N ILE A 62 3.84 -7.23 -1.51
CA ILE A 62 4.20 -5.91 -2.05
C ILE A 62 5.41 -5.41 -1.28
N ILE A 63 6.54 -5.33 -1.97
CA ILE A 63 7.79 -4.83 -1.41
C ILE A 63 7.92 -3.36 -1.77
N ILE A 64 7.91 -2.51 -0.74
CA ILE A 64 8.14 -1.07 -0.86
C ILE A 64 9.57 -0.80 -0.39
N PRO A 65 10.35 0.01 -1.12
CA PRO A 65 11.70 0.32 -0.70
C PRO A 65 11.67 1.26 0.51
N ASP A 66 12.58 1.08 1.46
CA ASP A 66 12.96 2.12 2.42
C ASP A 66 14.22 2.80 1.90
N ASP A 67 14.04 4.03 1.43
CA ASP A 67 15.09 4.95 1.06
C ASP A 67 15.04 6.09 2.08
N PRO A 68 15.99 6.16 3.03
CA PRO A 68 16.03 7.18 4.07
C PRO A 68 15.95 8.61 3.52
N ASP A 69 16.49 8.85 2.33
CA ASP A 69 16.51 10.17 1.68
C ASP A 69 15.16 10.53 1.03
N ASN A 70 14.30 9.53 0.76
CA ASN A 70 13.02 9.69 0.08
C ASN A 70 11.83 9.08 0.84
N ARG A 71 11.97 8.88 2.16
CA ARG A 71 10.93 8.28 3.03
C ARG A 71 9.54 8.85 2.79
N LEU A 72 9.40 10.18 2.72
CA LEU A 72 8.09 10.80 2.49
C LEU A 72 7.41 10.30 1.20
N GLU A 73 8.16 10.16 0.10
CA GLU A 73 7.59 9.69 -1.16
C GLU A 73 7.26 8.19 -1.09
N ASN A 74 8.11 7.38 -0.46
CA ASN A 74 7.82 5.96 -0.25
C ASN A 74 6.51 5.77 0.55
N TYR A 75 6.28 6.64 1.55
CA TYR A 75 5.12 6.59 2.44
C TYR A 75 3.85 7.01 1.68
N ARG A 76 3.96 8.03 0.82
CA ARG A 76 2.87 8.45 -0.07
C ARG A 76 2.52 7.34 -1.05
N TYR A 77 3.52 6.68 -1.62
CA TYR A 77 3.32 5.63 -2.59
C TYR A 77 2.65 4.40 -1.96
N GLU A 78 3.12 3.93 -0.81
CA GLU A 78 2.47 2.84 -0.10
C GLU A 78 1.05 3.22 0.35
N SER A 79 0.84 4.43 0.87
CA SER A 79 -0.51 4.92 1.18
C SER A 79 -1.41 4.89 -0.06
N LEU A 80 -0.88 5.23 -1.24
CA LEU A 80 -1.62 5.16 -2.50
C LEU A 80 -1.98 3.71 -2.85
N VAL A 81 -1.03 2.77 -2.79
CA VAL A 81 -1.28 1.34 -3.03
C VAL A 81 -2.34 0.81 -2.07
N ARG A 82 -2.22 1.05 -0.75
CA ARG A 82 -3.22 0.64 0.24
C ARG A 82 -4.61 1.17 -0.07
N ARG A 83 -4.70 2.45 -0.43
CA ARG A 83 -5.98 3.07 -0.79
C ARG A 83 -6.61 2.45 -2.03
N ILE A 84 -5.81 1.96 -2.99
CA ILE A 84 -6.31 1.22 -4.16
C ILE A 84 -6.87 -0.13 -3.73
N ILE A 85 -6.14 -0.87 -2.89
CA ILE A 85 -6.60 -2.17 -2.34
C ILE A 85 -7.93 -1.98 -1.59
N ASP A 86 -8.00 -0.99 -0.70
CA ASP A 86 -9.20 -0.66 0.07
C ASP A 86 -10.36 -0.27 -0.85
N PHE A 87 -10.10 0.52 -1.89
CA PHE A 87 -11.12 0.93 -2.86
C PHE A 87 -11.71 -0.24 -3.63
N ARG A 88 -10.88 -1.23 -4.00
CA ARG A 88 -11.33 -2.48 -4.63
C ARG A 88 -12.03 -3.42 -3.66
N SER A 89 -12.01 -3.12 -2.35
CA SER A 89 -12.56 -3.99 -1.30
C SER A 89 -11.98 -5.40 -1.37
N TYR A 90 -10.72 -5.50 -1.80
CA TYR A 90 -10.01 -6.77 -1.86
C TYR A 90 -9.66 -7.25 -0.45
N ASP A 91 -9.61 -8.56 -0.23
CA ASP A 91 -9.31 -9.12 1.08
C ASP A 91 -7.89 -8.69 1.52
N PRO A 92 -7.75 -7.88 2.59
CA PRO A 92 -6.44 -7.43 3.05
C PRO A 92 -5.58 -8.59 3.57
N GLY A 93 -6.18 -9.73 3.96
CA GLY A 93 -5.43 -10.92 4.38
C GLY A 93 -4.69 -11.64 3.24
N ARG A 94 -5.02 -11.31 1.98
CA ARG A 94 -4.41 -11.87 0.78
C ARG A 94 -3.17 -11.09 0.32
N VAL A 95 -2.89 -9.93 0.89
CA VAL A 95 -1.76 -9.08 0.49
C VAL A 95 -0.95 -8.66 1.72
N GLU A 96 0.35 -8.87 1.66
CA GLU A 96 1.32 -8.45 2.66
C GLU A 96 2.15 -7.28 2.12
N PHE A 97 2.44 -6.30 2.98
CA PHE A 97 3.36 -5.21 2.67
C PHE A 97 4.65 -5.41 3.45
N VAL A 98 5.77 -5.34 2.75
CA VAL A 98 7.11 -5.45 3.31
C VAL A 98 7.95 -4.24 2.94
N HIS A 99 8.82 -3.85 3.86
CA HIS A 99 9.81 -2.79 3.65
C HIS A 99 11.17 -3.41 3.47
N ALA A 100 11.78 -3.13 2.32
CA ALA A 100 13.10 -3.63 1.99
C ALA A 100 14.05 -2.45 1.81
N ARG A 101 15.30 -2.58 2.27
CA ARG A 101 16.33 -1.59 2.01
C ARG A 101 16.43 -1.33 0.50
N SER A 102 16.49 -0.05 0.13
CA SER A 102 16.45 0.41 -1.26
C SER A 102 17.60 -0.09 -2.16
N GLU A 103 18.69 -0.66 -1.63
CA GLU A 103 19.90 -1.07 -2.39
C GLU A 103 20.40 0.00 -3.40
N GLY A 104 20.13 1.29 -3.13
CA GLY A 104 20.49 2.41 -4.01
C GLY A 104 19.51 2.67 -5.17
N LYS A 105 18.42 1.89 -5.30
CA LYS A 105 17.34 2.14 -6.26
C LYS A 105 16.26 3.03 -5.65
N LYS A 106 16.05 4.22 -6.22
CA LYS A 106 14.97 5.13 -5.80
C LYS A 106 13.61 4.59 -6.23
N LEU A 107 12.67 4.48 -5.28
CA LEU A 107 11.25 4.17 -5.47
C LEU A 107 10.97 3.01 -6.47
N TRP A 108 11.47 1.82 -6.16
CA TRP A 108 11.16 0.57 -6.88
C TRP A 108 10.21 -0.32 -6.05
N VAL A 109 8.96 -0.43 -6.46
CA VAL A 109 7.97 -1.30 -5.82
C VAL A 109 7.87 -2.61 -6.58
N GLN A 110 7.91 -3.71 -5.85
CA GLN A 110 7.75 -5.04 -6.43
C GLN A 110 6.44 -5.67 -5.98
N PHE A 111 5.78 -6.34 -6.90
CA PHE A 111 4.58 -7.14 -6.67
C PHE A 111 4.95 -8.60 -6.91
N TRP A 112 4.77 -9.42 -5.90
CA TRP A 112 5.11 -10.83 -5.91
C TRP A 112 3.87 -11.69 -5.68
N LEU A 113 3.85 -12.85 -6.33
CA LEU A 113 2.91 -13.94 -6.07
C LEU A 113 3.64 -15.03 -5.32
N VAL A 114 3.17 -15.33 -4.11
CA VAL A 114 3.80 -16.29 -3.21
C VAL A 114 2.85 -17.46 -3.01
N PRO A 115 3.08 -18.60 -3.68
CA PRO A 115 2.26 -19.79 -3.46
C PRO A 115 2.54 -20.40 -2.06
N PRO A 116 1.65 -21.26 -1.56
CA PRO A 116 1.91 -22.02 -0.34
C PRO A 116 3.23 -22.78 -0.43
N GLU A 117 3.94 -22.86 0.69
CA GLU A 117 5.20 -23.61 0.81
C GLU A 117 6.37 -23.08 -0.03
N ALA A 118 6.19 -21.95 -0.73
CA ALA A 118 7.27 -21.29 -1.44
C ALA A 118 8.35 -20.79 -0.49
N GLU A 119 9.60 -20.80 -0.97
CA GLU A 119 10.67 -20.10 -0.26
C GLU A 119 10.33 -18.61 -0.12
N ARG A 120 10.60 -18.05 1.06
CA ARG A 120 10.37 -16.63 1.34
C ARG A 120 11.23 -15.80 0.39
N VAL A 121 10.61 -14.81 -0.26
CA VAL A 121 11.31 -13.82 -1.09
C VAL A 121 12.43 -13.20 -0.27
N ARG A 122 13.65 -13.18 -0.82
CA ARG A 122 14.82 -12.64 -0.13
C ARG A 122 14.87 -11.13 -0.34
N TYR A 123 14.84 -10.40 0.76
CA TYR A 123 15.02 -8.96 0.81
C TYR A 123 15.73 -8.60 2.12
N ALA A 124 16.48 -7.51 2.12
CA ALA A 124 17.01 -6.94 3.35
C ALA A 124 15.88 -6.17 4.06
N GLU A 125 15.20 -6.85 5.00
CA GLU A 125 14.10 -6.27 5.77
C GLU A 125 14.58 -5.03 6.52
N GLU A 126 13.81 -3.94 6.46
CA GLU A 126 14.09 -2.68 7.15
C GLU A 126 12.87 -2.31 7.99
N THR A 127 13.10 -1.80 9.19
CA THR A 127 11.99 -1.48 10.09
C THR A 127 11.34 -0.17 9.73
N TRP A 128 10.01 -0.20 9.58
CA TRP A 128 9.27 1.01 9.34
C TRP A 128 8.96 1.77 10.63
N ASP A 129 9.81 2.75 10.96
CA ASP A 129 9.58 3.62 12.11
C ASP A 129 8.58 4.76 11.83
N TYR A 130 8.21 4.96 10.56
CA TYR A 130 7.42 6.08 10.06
C TYR A 130 8.00 7.46 10.39
N VAL A 131 9.28 7.55 10.77
CA VAL A 131 9.95 8.80 11.13
C VAL A 131 10.29 9.57 9.86
N LEU A 132 10.02 10.88 9.89
CA LEU A 132 10.19 11.81 8.79
C LEU A 132 11.21 12.90 9.13
N SER A 133 12.11 13.17 8.20
CA SER A 133 13.06 14.28 8.23
C SER A 133 12.57 15.42 7.33
N ALA A 134 11.44 16.05 7.67
CA ALA A 134 10.95 17.24 6.95
C ALA A 134 11.02 18.50 7.83
N ASP A 135 11.64 19.54 7.31
CA ASP A 135 11.78 20.86 7.93
C ASP A 135 10.65 21.83 7.52
N LYS A 136 9.95 21.50 6.42
CA LYS A 136 8.88 22.30 5.83
C LYS A 136 7.52 21.59 5.93
N PRO A 137 6.42 22.36 6.00
CA PRO A 137 5.08 21.81 5.85
C PRO A 137 4.91 21.13 4.49
N PHE A 138 4.20 20.01 4.46
CA PHE A 138 3.87 19.32 3.20
C PHE A 138 2.47 18.72 3.22
N VAL A 139 1.87 18.60 2.04
CA VAL A 139 0.57 17.96 1.85
C VAL A 139 0.75 16.44 1.86
N PHE A 140 0.17 15.76 2.83
CA PHE A 140 0.08 14.30 2.84
C PHE A 140 -0.96 13.81 1.83
N TYR A 141 -2.13 14.45 1.83
CA TYR A 141 -3.23 14.08 0.95
C TYR A 141 -4.09 15.30 0.62
N TYR A 142 -4.67 15.34 -0.57
CA TYR A 142 -5.68 16.33 -0.91
C TYR A 142 -6.81 15.67 -1.71
N LYS A 143 -8.01 16.23 -1.58
CA LYS A 143 -9.18 15.84 -2.34
C LYS A 143 -9.84 17.08 -2.92
N TYR A 144 -10.09 17.05 -4.22
CA TYR A 144 -11.01 17.96 -4.88
C TYR A 144 -12.42 17.36 -4.83
N ASP A 145 -13.45 18.19 -4.59
CA ASP A 145 -14.82 17.84 -4.97
C ASP A 145 -15.00 18.14 -6.47
N ASN A 146 -14.16 17.53 -7.31
CA ASN A 146 -14.32 17.54 -8.76
C ASN A 146 -14.66 16.10 -9.19
N PRO A 147 -15.78 15.87 -9.91
CA PRO A 147 -16.09 14.56 -10.49
C PRO A 147 -15.03 14.05 -11.48
N GLU A 148 -14.21 14.92 -12.06
CA GLU A 148 -13.20 14.56 -13.08
C GLU A 148 -11.83 14.19 -12.50
N SER A 149 -11.60 14.28 -11.18
CA SER A 149 -10.32 13.81 -10.64
C SER A 149 -10.36 12.29 -10.56
N ASP A 150 -9.74 11.59 -11.50
CA ASP A 150 -9.85 10.12 -11.63
C ASP A 150 -9.18 9.33 -10.50
N CYS A 151 -8.44 9.98 -9.59
CA CYS A 151 -7.82 9.32 -8.43
C CYS A 151 -8.19 9.90 -7.04
N PRO A 152 -9.47 10.02 -6.65
CA PRO A 152 -9.84 10.49 -5.32
C PRO A 152 -10.12 9.27 -4.43
N LEU A 153 -9.12 8.40 -4.23
CA LEU A 153 -9.28 7.32 -3.25
C LEU A 153 -9.53 7.95 -1.86
N ARG A 154 -10.24 7.30 -0.96
CA ARG A 154 -10.50 7.91 0.37
C ARG A 154 -9.16 8.16 1.09
N PRO A 155 -9.01 9.23 1.88
CA PRO A 155 -7.83 9.39 2.73
C PRO A 155 -7.65 8.18 3.64
N ASP A 156 -6.43 7.64 3.71
CA ASP A 156 -6.09 6.64 4.72
C ASP A 156 -5.80 7.36 6.05
N PHE A 157 -6.86 7.52 6.86
CA PHE A 157 -6.74 8.13 8.18
C PHE A 157 -5.90 7.29 9.15
N GLY A 158 -5.84 5.97 8.97
CA GLY A 158 -5.00 5.10 9.78
C GLY A 158 -3.52 5.34 9.51
N PHE A 159 -3.15 5.51 8.24
CA PHE A 159 -1.81 5.88 7.82
C PHE A 159 -1.40 7.26 8.34
N TYR A 160 -2.26 8.25 8.13
CA TYR A 160 -2.04 9.61 8.63
C TYR A 160 -1.83 9.64 10.15
N ALA A 161 -2.57 8.83 10.90
CA ALA A 161 -2.40 8.65 12.33
C ALA A 161 -1.05 8.05 12.72
N ARG A 162 -0.58 7.03 11.98
CA ARG A 162 0.73 6.40 12.21
C ARG A 162 1.84 7.42 12.01
N LEU A 163 1.79 8.20 10.93
CA LEU A 163 2.75 9.29 10.70
C LEU A 163 2.77 10.30 11.84
N LEU A 164 1.61 10.77 12.30
CA LEU A 164 1.55 11.72 13.41
C LEU A 164 2.09 11.11 14.72
N ARG A 165 1.82 9.84 15.01
CA ARG A 165 2.33 9.18 16.22
C ARG A 165 3.84 9.00 16.19
N ALA A 166 4.39 8.57 15.06
CA ALA A 166 5.83 8.42 14.88
C ALA A 166 6.59 9.75 14.90
N ASN A 167 5.93 10.84 14.55
CA ASN A 167 6.55 12.16 14.43
C ASN A 167 5.94 13.17 15.42
N PRO A 168 6.33 13.15 16.72
CA PRO A 168 5.81 14.06 17.74
C PRO A 168 6.11 15.53 17.46
N ASN A 169 7.16 15.80 16.68
CA ASN A 169 7.54 17.12 16.18
C ASN A 169 6.65 17.63 15.04
N PHE A 170 5.63 16.89 14.60
CA PHE A 170 4.65 17.35 13.61
C PHE A 170 3.26 17.49 14.21
N ARG A 171 2.49 18.43 13.65
CA ARG A 171 1.05 18.55 13.85
C ARG A 171 0.33 18.34 12.53
N GLY A 172 -0.82 17.71 12.62
CA GLY A 172 -1.74 17.61 11.50
C GLY A 172 -2.49 18.92 11.31
N GLN A 173 -2.61 19.36 10.07
CA GLN A 173 -3.51 20.47 9.72
C GLN A 173 -4.45 20.02 8.60
N VAL A 174 -5.74 20.20 8.80
CA VAL A 174 -6.76 19.89 7.79
C VAL A 174 -7.31 21.21 7.28
N VAL A 175 -6.93 21.58 6.08
CA VAL A 175 -7.43 22.80 5.41
C VAL A 175 -8.66 22.42 4.61
N ILE A 176 -9.81 22.97 4.99
CA ILE A 176 -11.09 22.71 4.33
C ILE A 176 -11.49 23.97 3.57
N ARG A 177 -11.39 23.93 2.24
CA ARG A 177 -11.82 25.00 1.35
C ARG A 177 -13.31 24.87 1.05
N GLN A 178 -14.10 25.81 1.57
CA GLN A 178 -15.57 25.80 1.47
C GLN A 178 -16.13 27.18 1.10
N ARG A 179 -17.22 27.19 0.32
CA ARG A 179 -17.86 28.43 -0.13
C ARG A 179 -18.48 29.23 1.03
N SER A 180 -18.81 28.56 2.14
CA SER A 180 -19.43 29.19 3.31
C SER A 180 -18.90 28.64 4.63
N ALA A 181 -19.01 29.44 5.69
CA ALA A 181 -18.68 29.03 7.05
C ALA A 181 -19.57 27.88 7.56
N ALA A 182 -20.83 27.83 7.13
CA ALA A 182 -21.73 26.72 7.44
C ALA A 182 -21.25 25.41 6.78
N GLY A 183 -20.84 25.46 5.51
CA GLY A 183 -20.25 24.31 4.80
C GLY A 183 -18.97 23.82 5.49
N PHE A 184 -18.11 24.75 5.91
CA PHE A 184 -16.92 24.43 6.72
C PHE A 184 -17.27 23.71 8.02
N LYS A 185 -18.21 24.25 8.82
CA LYS A 185 -18.62 23.64 10.10
C LYS A 185 -19.15 22.22 9.91
N ARG A 186 -19.98 21.99 8.89
CA ARG A 186 -20.51 20.67 8.55
C ARG A 186 -19.39 19.70 8.17
N LYS A 187 -18.51 20.10 7.24
CA LYS A 187 -17.41 19.24 6.77
C LYS A 187 -16.39 18.95 7.87
N LYS A 188 -16.08 19.94 8.72
CA LYS A 188 -15.22 19.78 9.90
C LYS A 188 -15.78 18.73 10.86
N ARG A 189 -17.09 18.72 11.10
CA ARG A 189 -17.72 17.72 11.99
C ARG A 189 -17.57 16.32 11.40
N GLU A 190 -17.96 16.14 10.14
CA GLU A 190 -17.81 14.87 9.40
C GLU A 190 -16.37 14.33 9.46
N LEU A 191 -15.39 15.17 9.16
CA LEU A 191 -13.98 14.77 9.14
C LEU A 191 -13.41 14.54 10.54
N SER A 192 -13.82 15.34 11.54
CA SER A 192 -13.43 15.12 12.94
C SER A 192 -13.90 13.76 13.43
N ASP A 193 -15.16 13.39 13.13
CA ASP A 193 -15.72 12.13 13.57
C ASP A 193 -14.98 10.94 12.94
N GLN A 194 -14.66 11.02 11.64
CA GLN A 194 -13.88 9.98 10.95
C GLN A 194 -12.45 9.89 11.49
N LEU A 195 -11.75 11.03 11.57
CA LEU A 195 -10.37 11.08 12.05
C LEU A 195 -10.28 10.55 13.48
N PHE A 196 -11.05 11.06 14.43
CA PHE A 196 -10.88 10.67 15.83
C PHE A 196 -11.36 9.25 16.14
N ARG A 197 -12.39 8.75 15.44
CA ARG A 197 -12.82 7.35 15.60
C ARG A 197 -11.78 6.36 15.06
N ILE A 198 -11.21 6.64 13.88
CA ILE A 198 -10.31 5.69 13.19
C ILE A 198 -8.87 5.81 13.70
N SER A 199 -8.39 7.02 13.91
CA SER A 199 -6.96 7.27 14.15
C SER A 199 -6.51 7.09 15.58
N LYS A 200 -7.43 7.15 16.57
CA LYS A 200 -7.12 7.33 18.00
C LYS A 200 -6.09 8.46 18.26
N THR A 201 -5.97 9.42 17.35
CA THR A 201 -5.01 10.52 17.46
C THR A 201 -5.55 11.56 18.44
N PRO A 202 -4.73 12.08 19.39
CA PRO A 202 -5.18 13.12 20.31
C PRO A 202 -5.73 14.35 19.56
N PRO A 203 -6.90 14.89 19.95
CA PRO A 203 -7.54 16.00 19.23
C PRO A 203 -6.68 17.27 19.10
N ASP A 204 -5.75 17.50 20.02
CA ASP A 204 -4.83 18.63 20.02
C ASP A 204 -3.71 18.53 18.98
N ARG A 205 -3.48 17.33 18.44
CA ARG A 205 -2.49 17.06 17.37
C ARG A 205 -3.00 17.46 15.99
N ILE A 206 -4.32 17.65 15.81
CA ILE A 206 -4.92 17.99 14.52
C ILE A 206 -5.68 19.31 14.63
N LYS A 207 -5.36 20.27 13.77
CA LYS A 207 -6.07 21.55 13.65
C LYS A 207 -6.82 21.65 12.34
N PHE A 208 -8.02 22.24 12.38
CA PHE A 208 -8.83 22.48 11.19
C PHE A 208 -8.81 23.96 10.82
N PHE A 209 -8.57 24.25 9.54
CA PHE A 209 -8.52 25.60 9.00
C PHE A 209 -9.59 25.78 7.93
N TYR A 210 -10.25 26.94 7.98
CA TYR A 210 -11.17 27.36 6.94
C TYR A 210 -10.42 28.19 5.90
N ALA A 211 -10.65 27.90 4.63
CA ALA A 211 -10.20 28.74 3.52
C ALA A 211 -11.33 28.88 2.49
N LYS A 212 -11.32 29.96 1.71
CA LYS A 212 -12.21 30.09 0.56
C LYS A 212 -11.65 29.28 -0.62
N PRO A 213 -12.49 28.56 -1.37
CA PRO A 213 -12.05 27.86 -2.57
C PRO A 213 -11.72 28.84 -3.69
N GLU A 214 -10.68 28.56 -4.48
CA GLU A 214 -10.39 29.31 -5.70
C GLU A 214 -11.35 28.90 -6.83
N ARG A 215 -11.53 27.59 -7.04
CA ARG A 215 -12.41 27.03 -8.08
C ARG A 215 -13.36 25.95 -7.54
N TYR A 216 -12.81 24.95 -6.86
CA TYR A 216 -13.55 23.84 -6.27
C TYR A 216 -13.39 23.79 -4.76
N THR A 217 -14.35 23.18 -4.06
CA THR A 217 -14.17 22.82 -2.66
C THR A 217 -13.11 21.74 -2.56
N THR A 218 -12.20 21.90 -1.60
CA THR A 218 -11.10 20.95 -1.39
C THR A 218 -10.89 20.66 0.08
N VAL A 219 -10.32 19.50 0.35
CA VAL A 219 -9.80 19.15 1.67
C VAL A 219 -8.35 18.75 1.50
N GLU A 220 -7.47 19.40 2.23
CA GLU A 220 -6.04 19.07 2.27
C GLU A 220 -5.63 18.66 3.67
N TYR A 221 -4.83 17.61 3.75
CA TYR A 221 -4.26 17.06 4.96
C TYR A 221 -2.77 17.34 4.92
N TRP A 222 -2.32 18.21 5.82
CA TRP A 222 -0.96 18.69 5.90
C TRP A 222 -0.27 18.14 7.13
N LEU A 223 1.00 17.77 6.98
CA LEU A 223 1.91 17.54 8.08
C LEU A 223 2.79 18.78 8.24
N VAL A 224 2.73 19.40 9.42
CA VAL A 224 3.38 20.68 9.69
C VAL A 224 4.37 20.53 10.84
N PRO A 225 5.67 20.77 10.61
CA PRO A 225 6.66 20.80 11.67
C PRO A 225 6.29 21.81 12.76
N VAL A 226 6.35 21.38 14.01
CA VAL A 226 6.20 22.25 15.17
C VAL A 226 7.52 22.98 15.35
N LYS A 227 7.54 24.30 15.06
CA LYS A 227 8.69 25.13 15.40
C LYS A 227 8.94 25.01 16.91
N LYS A 228 10.13 24.55 17.30
CA LYS A 228 10.58 24.69 18.69
C LYS A 228 10.61 26.19 18.98
N LYS A 229 9.87 26.61 19.99
CA LYS A 229 9.98 27.97 20.53
C LYS A 229 11.30 28.11 21.26
#